data_AF-A0A4Q7B3V9-F1
#
_entry.id   AF-A0A4Q7B3V9-F1
#
_cell.length_a   1.000
_cell.length_b   1.000
_cell.length_c   1.000
_cell.angle_alpha   90.00
_cell.angle_beta   90.00
_cell.angle_gamma   90.00
#
_symmetry.space_group_name_H-M   'P 1'
#
loop_
_entity.id
_entity.type
_entity.pdbx_description
1 polymer ?
#
loop_
_entity_poly.entity_id
_entity_poly.type
_entity_poly.pdbx_seq_one_letter_code
_entity_poly.pdbx_strand_id
1 'polypeptide(L)'
;MLEFWFNPKISVLKKIMIFAVIAAATAALYWMEPLKPDAILMFLGTGIIFLICRYCKIHFAYRKPAGLLYRLLTWIPIALLLALIFMHMQEGEILIPGAQGIGFMALSICMFSPLALLNQHQPKNDAE
;
A
#
# COMPACT_ATOMS: atom_id res chain seq x y z
N MET A 1 9.72 -4.12 -1.93
CA MET A 1 9.70 -3.99 -0.45
C MET A 1 8.37 -4.42 0.17
N LEU A 2 7.23 -3.87 -0.26
CA LEU A 2 5.88 -4.32 0.16
C LEU A 2 5.59 -5.81 -0.13
N GLU A 3 6.28 -6.43 -1.08
CA GLU A 3 6.16 -7.87 -1.39
C GLU A 3 6.41 -8.81 -0.19
N PHE A 4 7.21 -8.38 0.79
CA PHE A 4 7.43 -9.13 2.03
C PHE A 4 6.12 -9.31 2.83
N TRP A 5 5.25 -8.30 2.81
CA TRP A 5 3.96 -8.35 3.52
C TRP A 5 3.00 -9.39 2.91
N PHE A 6 3.05 -9.57 1.60
CA PHE A 6 2.19 -10.49 0.85
C PHE A 6 2.76 -11.90 0.71
N ASN A 7 3.95 -12.17 1.24
CA ASN A 7 4.53 -13.50 1.20
C ASN A 7 3.90 -14.39 2.30
N PRO A 8 3.30 -15.54 1.94
CA PRO A 8 2.66 -16.44 2.91
C PRO A 8 3.66 -17.22 3.77
N LYS A 9 4.95 -17.28 3.39
CA LYS A 9 5.98 -18.01 4.14
C LYS A 9 6.45 -17.30 5.42
N ILE A 10 6.02 -16.06 5.64
CA ILE A 10 6.45 -15.24 6.77
C ILE A 10 5.40 -15.28 7.87
N SER A 11 5.84 -15.64 9.08
CA SER A 11 5.00 -15.70 10.27
C SER A 11 4.24 -14.39 10.51
N VAL A 12 2.97 -14.47 10.88
CA VAL A 12 2.10 -13.33 11.23
C VAL A 12 2.76 -12.43 12.28
N LEU A 13 3.50 -13.01 13.24
CA LEU A 13 4.22 -12.27 14.27
C LEU A 13 5.24 -11.26 13.71
N LYS A 14 6.01 -11.66 12.69
CA LYS A 14 6.97 -10.76 12.01
C LYS A 14 6.25 -9.63 11.27
N LYS A 15 5.05 -9.89 10.72
CA LYS A 15 4.22 -8.85 10.08
C LYS A 15 3.74 -7.84 11.13
N ILE A 16 3.25 -8.30 12.26
CA ILE A 16 2.82 -7.40 13.36
C ILE A 16 3.99 -6.55 13.88
N MET A 17 5.20 -7.12 14.02
CA MET A 17 6.38 -6.33 14.41
C MET A 17 6.72 -5.23 13.39
N ILE A 18 6.69 -5.54 12.09
CA ILE A 18 6.95 -4.54 11.04
C ILE A 18 5.87 -3.45 11.06
N PHE A 19 4.60 -3.82 11.24
CA PHE A 19 3.52 -2.85 11.41
C PHE A 19 3.75 -1.94 12.61
N ALA A 20 4.15 -2.49 13.76
CA ALA A 20 4.45 -1.72 14.96
C ALA A 20 5.61 -0.75 14.73
N VAL A 21 6.68 -1.17 14.04
CA VAL A 21 7.82 -0.30 13.70
C VAL A 21 7.41 0.84 12.77
N ILE A 22 6.61 0.55 11.73
CA ILE A 22 6.10 1.58 10.81
C ILE A 22 5.18 2.55 11.54
N ALA A 23 4.30 2.05 12.41
CA ALA A 23 3.40 2.88 13.22
C ALA A 23 4.17 3.79 14.17
N ALA A 24 5.17 3.25 14.87
CA ALA A 24 6.02 4.03 15.77
C ALA A 24 6.83 5.10 15.02
N ALA A 25 7.41 4.76 13.87
CA ALA A 25 8.13 5.72 13.04
C ALA A 25 7.19 6.82 12.54
N THR A 26 6.02 6.47 12.01
CA THR A 26 5.04 7.44 11.52
C THR A 26 4.54 8.36 12.64
N ALA A 27 4.30 7.82 13.85
CA ALA A 27 3.91 8.60 15.02
C ALA A 27 5.03 9.56 15.50
N ALA A 28 6.28 9.10 15.49
CA ALA A 28 7.43 9.95 15.82
C ALA A 28 7.58 11.11 14.83
N LEU A 29 7.48 10.84 13.53
CA LEU A 29 7.45 11.91 12.53
C LEU A 29 6.24 12.84 12.75
N TYR A 30 5.06 12.31 13.07
CA TYR A 30 3.83 13.11 13.30
C TYR A 30 3.99 14.09 14.47
N TRP A 31 4.78 13.71 15.47
CA TRP A 31 5.11 14.59 16.58
C TRP A 31 6.03 15.74 16.20
N MET A 32 6.93 15.52 15.24
CA MET A 32 7.87 16.55 14.77
C MET A 32 7.15 17.59 13.91
N GLU A 33 6.36 17.13 12.94
CA GLU A 33 5.62 18.03 12.05
C GLU A 33 4.32 17.34 11.60
N PRO A 34 3.15 17.75 12.12
CA PRO A 34 1.92 17.04 11.86
C PRO A 34 1.44 17.28 10.42
N LEU A 35 1.23 16.19 9.68
CA LEU A 35 0.58 16.25 8.37
C LEU A 35 -0.88 16.67 8.50
N LYS A 36 -1.38 17.46 7.54
CA LYS A 36 -2.80 17.82 7.48
C LYS A 36 -3.68 16.56 7.42
N PRO A 37 -4.81 16.52 8.13
CA PRO A 37 -5.72 15.37 8.13
C PRO A 37 -6.21 14.97 6.73
N ASP A 38 -6.45 15.96 5.86
CA ASP A 38 -6.87 15.73 4.46
C ASP A 38 -5.82 14.93 3.67
N ALA A 39 -4.55 15.26 3.86
CA ALA A 39 -3.43 14.56 3.24
C ALA A 39 -3.30 13.12 3.76
N ILE A 40 -3.47 12.92 5.06
CA ILE A 40 -3.47 11.59 5.68
C ILE A 40 -4.57 10.72 5.04
N LEU A 41 -5.77 11.28 4.84
CA LEU A 41 -6.86 10.58 4.14
C LEU A 41 -6.49 10.24 2.69
N MET A 42 -5.85 11.16 1.96
CA MET A 42 -5.42 10.92 0.59
C MET A 42 -4.34 9.83 0.49
N PHE A 43 -3.38 9.79 1.40
CA PHE A 43 -2.37 8.72 1.47
C PHE A 43 -2.96 7.38 1.90
N LEU A 44 -3.89 7.37 2.86
CA LEU A 44 -4.67 6.18 3.24
C LEU A 44 -5.46 5.62 2.04
N GLY A 45 -6.20 6.49 1.34
CA GLY A 45 -6.97 6.15 0.15
C GLY A 45 -6.10 5.64 -0.99
N THR A 46 -4.92 6.22 -1.17
CA THR A 46 -3.91 5.75 -2.13
C THR A 46 -3.43 4.34 -1.81
N GLY A 47 -3.24 4.02 -0.52
CA GLY A 47 -2.94 2.66 -0.06
C GLY A 47 -4.04 1.65 -0.42
N ILE A 48 -5.31 2.04 -0.31
CA ILE A 48 -6.46 1.20 -0.70
C ILE A 48 -6.53 1.03 -2.21
N ILE A 49 -6.41 2.11 -2.98
CA ILE A 49 -6.39 2.06 -4.45
C ILE A 49 -5.24 1.18 -4.93
N PHE A 50 -4.07 1.28 -4.30
CA PHE A 50 -2.92 0.40 -4.56
C PHE A 50 -3.27 -1.08 -4.37
N LEU A 51 -3.96 -1.42 -3.27
CA LEU A 51 -4.43 -2.79 -3.02
C LEU A 51 -5.42 -3.28 -4.08
N ILE A 52 -6.39 -2.44 -4.48
CA ILE A 52 -7.37 -2.77 -5.52
C ILE A 52 -6.66 -3.00 -6.85
N CYS A 53 -5.78 -2.09 -7.28
CA CYS A 53 -5.00 -2.23 -8.51
C CYS A 53 -4.13 -3.49 -8.48
N ARG A 54 -3.51 -3.79 -7.33
CA ARG A 54 -2.72 -5.02 -7.15
C ARG A 54 -3.59 -6.28 -7.25
N TYR A 55 -4.75 -6.29 -6.61
CA TYR A 55 -5.69 -7.40 -6.66
C TYR A 55 -6.16 -7.66 -8.10
N CYS A 56 -6.62 -6.61 -8.79
CA CYS A 56 -7.02 -6.70 -10.19
C CYS A 56 -5.88 -7.18 -11.09
N LYS A 57 -4.64 -6.77 -10.82
CA LYS A 57 -3.46 -7.23 -11.56
C LYS A 57 -3.23 -8.75 -11.38
N ILE A 58 -3.32 -9.25 -10.16
CA ILE A 58 -3.12 -10.68 -9.85
C ILE A 58 -4.27 -11.53 -10.42
N HIS A 59 -5.52 -11.08 -10.26
CA HIS A 59 -6.69 -11.90 -10.62
C HIS A 59 -7.06 -11.82 -12.11
N PHE A 60 -6.93 -10.65 -12.74
CA PHE A 60 -7.35 -10.45 -14.14
C PHE A 60 -6.19 -10.35 -15.11
N ALA A 61 -5.08 -9.72 -14.73
CA ALA A 61 -4.00 -9.43 -15.68
C ALA A 61 -2.89 -10.49 -15.72
N TYR A 62 -2.86 -11.45 -14.79
CA TYR A 62 -1.88 -12.55 -14.79
C TYR A 62 -1.95 -13.41 -16.06
N ARG A 63 -3.15 -13.58 -16.65
CA ARG A 63 -3.34 -14.35 -17.89
C ARG A 63 -2.81 -13.64 -19.16
N LYS A 64 -2.58 -12.32 -19.14
CA LYS A 64 -2.04 -11.55 -20.28
C LYS A 64 -1.07 -10.46 -19.81
N PRO A 65 0.20 -10.83 -19.50
CA PRO A 65 1.20 -9.91 -18.94
C PRO A 65 1.62 -8.74 -19.86
N ALA A 66 1.30 -8.81 -21.16
CA ALA A 66 1.55 -7.74 -22.14
C ALA A 66 0.33 -6.83 -22.41
N GLY A 67 -0.80 -7.03 -21.72
CA GLY A 67 -2.01 -6.25 -21.93
C GLY A 67 -1.91 -4.80 -21.46
N LEU A 68 -2.56 -3.87 -22.17
CA LEU A 68 -2.67 -2.46 -21.78
C LEU A 68 -3.19 -2.28 -20.34
N LEU A 69 -4.11 -3.15 -19.91
CA LEU A 69 -4.63 -3.17 -18.54
C LEU A 69 -3.54 -3.44 -17.49
N TYR A 70 -2.61 -4.36 -17.77
CA TYR A 70 -1.49 -4.63 -16.85
C TYR A 70 -0.61 -3.39 -16.67
N ARG A 71 -0.30 -2.69 -17.76
CA ARG A 71 0.46 -1.43 -17.71
C ARG A 71 -0.33 -0.38 -16.91
N LEU A 72 -1.59 -0.14 -17.26
CA LEU A 72 -2.43 0.86 -16.61
C LEU A 72 -2.53 0.65 -15.09
N LEU A 73 -2.81 -0.58 -14.65
CA LEU A 73 -2.88 -0.93 -13.22
C LEU A 73 -1.55 -0.77 -12.48
N THR A 74 -0.42 -0.77 -13.20
CA THR A 74 0.89 -0.53 -12.60
C THR A 74 1.18 0.98 -12.53
N TRP A 75 0.77 1.75 -13.54
CA TRP A 75 1.00 3.20 -13.61
C TRP A 75 0.07 4.02 -12.71
N ILE A 76 -1.21 3.62 -12.54
CA ILE A 76 -2.17 4.32 -11.68
C ILE A 76 -1.61 4.56 -10.25
N PRO A 77 -1.20 3.51 -9.50
CA PRO A 77 -0.69 3.71 -8.16
C PRO A 77 0.60 4.54 -8.10
N ILE A 78 1.48 4.40 -9.10
CA ILE A 78 2.73 5.18 -9.18
C ILE A 78 2.41 6.66 -9.43
N ALA A 79 1.51 6.95 -10.36
CA ALA A 79 1.07 8.32 -10.67
C ALA A 79 0.39 8.97 -9.47
N LEU A 80 -0.43 8.23 -8.72
CA LEU A 80 -1.10 8.73 -7.53
C LEU A 80 -0.09 9.10 -6.42
N LEU A 81 0.90 8.22 -6.19
CA LEU A 81 2.00 8.49 -5.27
C LEU A 81 2.79 9.74 -5.68
N LEU A 82 3.15 9.84 -6.97
CA LEU A 82 3.87 11.00 -7.49
C LEU A 82 3.05 12.28 -7.31
N ALA A 83 1.77 12.26 -7.68
CA ALA A 83 0.88 13.42 -7.54
C ALA A 83 0.80 13.92 -6.09
N LEU A 84 0.72 13.01 -5.13
CA LEU A 84 0.68 13.36 -3.71
C LEU A 84 2.00 13.91 -3.19
N ILE A 85 3.13 13.34 -3.62
CA ILE A 85 4.46 13.88 -3.30
C ILE A 85 4.58 15.31 -3.87
N PHE A 86 4.19 15.51 -5.13
CA PHE A 86 4.24 16.83 -5.79
C PHE A 86 3.30 17.86 -5.17
N MET A 87 2.10 17.45 -4.73
CA MET A 87 1.16 18.33 -4.04
C MET A 87 1.72 18.86 -2.72
N HIS A 88 2.44 18.02 -1.98
CA HIS A 88 3.10 18.42 -0.73
C HIS A 88 4.44 19.13 -0.93
N MET A 89 5.09 19.02 -2.10
CA MET A 89 6.29 19.80 -2.40
C MET A 89 6.05 21.32 -2.45
N GLN A 90 4.80 21.77 -2.63
CA GLN A 90 4.47 23.19 -2.62
C GLN A 90 4.62 23.85 -1.24
N GLU A 91 4.70 23.07 -0.15
CA GLU A 91 4.71 23.57 1.23
C GLU A 91 6.13 23.73 1.83
N GLY A 92 7.20 23.45 1.07
CA GLY A 92 8.57 23.88 1.41
C GLY A 92 9.50 22.82 2.01
N GLU A 93 8.98 21.77 2.63
CA GLU A 93 9.78 20.62 3.07
C GLU A 93 9.18 19.30 2.57
N ILE A 94 9.94 18.55 1.77
CA ILE A 94 9.43 17.34 1.07
C ILE A 94 9.66 16.09 1.91
N LEU A 95 10.72 16.09 2.71
CA LEU A 95 11.27 14.87 3.28
C LEU A 95 10.41 14.35 4.43
N ILE A 96 9.99 15.23 5.35
CA ILE A 96 9.18 14.86 6.52
C ILE A 96 7.73 14.51 6.12
N PRO A 97 6.97 15.38 5.43
CA PRO A 97 5.59 15.05 5.05
C PRO A 97 5.51 13.95 4.00
N GLY A 98 6.50 13.84 3.11
CA GLY A 98 6.60 12.72 2.16
C GLY A 98 6.86 11.39 2.86
N ALA A 99 7.77 11.35 3.84
CA ALA A 99 8.05 10.14 4.61
C ALA A 99 6.84 9.71 5.47
N GLN A 100 6.13 10.67 6.09
CA GLN A 100 4.88 10.39 6.79
C GLN A 100 3.79 9.87 5.86
N GLY A 101 3.60 10.50 4.70
CA GLY A 101 2.60 10.08 3.74
C GLY A 101 2.82 8.64 3.27
N ILE A 102 4.08 8.28 3.00
CA ILE A 102 4.46 6.89 2.69
C ILE A 102 4.22 5.97 3.89
N GLY A 103 4.49 6.44 5.12
CA GLY A 103 4.17 5.73 6.37
C GLY A 103 2.67 5.42 6.50
N PHE A 104 1.80 6.41 6.33
CA PHE A 104 0.35 6.24 6.37
C PHE A 104 -0.17 5.35 5.23
N MET A 105 0.37 5.49 4.02
CA MET A 105 0.07 4.57 2.92
C MET A 105 0.46 3.13 3.27
N ALA A 106 1.64 2.92 3.86
CA ALA A 106 2.11 1.60 4.29
C ALA A 106 1.21 1.03 5.41
N LEU A 107 0.79 1.84 6.38
CA LEU A 107 -0.15 1.43 7.43
C LEU A 107 -1.50 1.02 6.84
N SER A 108 -2.04 1.80 5.89
CA SER A 108 -3.24 1.47 5.13
C SER A 108 -3.12 0.09 4.50
N ILE A 109 -2.03 -0.11 3.74
CA ILE A 109 -1.79 -1.38 3.05
C ILE A 109 -1.65 -2.53 4.04
N CYS A 110 -0.93 -2.34 5.15
CA CYS A 110 -0.74 -3.38 6.16
C CYS A 110 -2.06 -3.74 6.86
N MET A 111 -2.90 -2.76 7.17
CA MET A 111 -4.19 -2.95 7.84
C MET A 111 -5.23 -3.62 6.93
N PHE A 112 -5.24 -3.28 5.63
CA PHE A 112 -6.20 -3.82 4.66
C PHE A 112 -5.67 -5.02 3.86
N SER A 113 -4.39 -5.37 3.98
CA SER A 113 -3.83 -6.57 3.34
C SER A 113 -4.34 -7.91 3.87
N PRO A 114 -4.83 -8.09 5.12
CA PRO A 114 -5.51 -9.33 5.52
C PRO A 114 -6.72 -9.65 4.62
N LEU A 115 -7.39 -8.63 4.06
CA LEU A 115 -8.44 -8.80 3.06
C LEU A 115 -7.90 -9.40 1.74
N ALA A 116 -6.65 -9.09 1.37
CA ALA A 116 -5.97 -9.71 0.23
C ALA A 116 -5.44 -11.12 0.52
N LEU A 117 -5.20 -11.45 1.79
CA LEU A 117 -4.86 -12.81 2.26
C LEU A 117 -6.09 -13.71 2.43
N LEU A 118 -7.30 -13.13 2.52
CA LEU A 118 -8.56 -13.86 2.66
C LEU A 118 -8.87 -14.77 1.45
N ASN A 119 -8.20 -14.57 0.30
CA ASN A 119 -8.26 -15.48 -0.84
C ASN A 119 -7.38 -16.75 -0.69
N GLN A 120 -6.81 -17.01 0.49
CA GLN A 120 -6.30 -18.35 0.82
C GLN A 120 -7.43 -19.37 1.10
N HIS A 121 -8.69 -18.93 1.15
CA HIS A 121 -9.83 -19.84 1.15
C HIS A 121 -10.56 -19.82 -0.21
N GLN A 122 -10.31 -20.89 -0.97
CA GLN A 122 -11.03 -21.46 -2.12
C GLN A 122 -10.57 -21.10 -3.56
N PRO A 123 -10.58 -22.07 -4.50
CA PRO A 123 -11.25 -23.38 -4.45
C PRO A 123 -10.30 -24.54 -4.15
N LYS A 124 -10.79 -25.45 -3.29
CA LYS A 124 -10.37 -26.85 -3.33
C LYS A 124 -10.73 -27.34 -4.73
N ASN A 125 -9.73 -27.65 -5.54
CA ASN A 125 -9.90 -28.46 -6.74
C ASN A 125 -10.31 -29.85 -6.23
N ASP A 126 -11.60 -30.07 -6.03
CA ASP A 126 -12.16 -31.40 -6.06
C ASP A 126 -12.36 -31.71 -7.55
N ALA A 127 -11.32 -32.29 -8.13
CA ALA A 127 -11.43 -33.04 -9.36
C ALA A 127 -12.29 -34.27 -9.05
N GLU A 128 -13.48 -34.30 -9.62
CA GLU A 128 -14.26 -35.51 -9.87
C GLU A 128 -14.79 -35.45 -11.30
#